data_AF-A0A7G2LSG7-F1
#
_entry.id   AF-A0A7G2LSG7-F1
#
_cell.length_a   1.000
_cell.length_b   1.000
_cell.length_c   1.000
_cell.angle_alpha   90.00
_cell.angle_beta   90.00
_cell.angle_gamma   90.00
#
_symmetry.space_group_name_H-M   'P 1'
#
loop_
_entity.id
_entity.type
_entity.pdbx_description
1 polymer ?
#
loop_
_entity_poly.entity_id
_entity_poly.type
_entity_poly.pdbx_seq_one_letter_code
_entity_poly.pdbx_strand_id
1 'polypeptide(L)' 'MNMRIASIFAICLGATPLWAESHASGDAEAGEKVFRKCKSCHMIQDDEGNDIQKGGRTGPNLYGIYNRVAG' A
#
# COMPACT_ATOMS: atom_id res chain seq x y z
N MET A 1 18.52 8.72 39.02
CA MET A 1 17.73 7.97 38.02
C MET A 1 17.79 6.49 38.40
N ASN A 2 16.69 5.88 38.85
CA ASN A 2 16.71 4.46 39.21
C ASN A 2 16.90 3.62 37.94
N MET A 3 17.90 2.72 37.94
CA MET A 3 18.22 1.87 36.78
C MET A 3 16.99 1.10 36.26
N ARG A 4 16.07 0.72 37.16
CA ARG A 4 14.80 0.07 36.82
C ARG A 4 13.85 0.96 36.01
N ILE A 5 13.83 2.27 36.28
CA ILE A 5 13.01 3.25 35.56
C ILE A 5 13.61 3.47 34.16
N ALA A 6 14.94 3.49 34.04
CA ALA A 6 15.63 3.61 32.75
C ALA A 6 15.38 2.39 31.83
N SER A 7 15.37 1.17 32.38
CA SER A 7 15.09 -0.05 31.61
C SER A 7 13.65 -0.14 31.10
N ILE A 8 12.67 0.27 31.91
CA ILE A 8 11.25 0.28 31.50
C ILE A 8 11.03 1.30 30.37
N PHE A 9 11.64 2.47 30.47
CA PHE A 9 11.52 3.52 29.45
C PHE A 9 12.12 3.09 28.10
N ALA A 10 13.26 2.40 28.11
CA ALA A 10 13.90 1.88 26.90
C ALA A 10 13.06 0.82 26.17
N ILE A 11 12.36 -0.04 26.91
CA ILE A 11 11.46 -1.07 26.33
C ILE A 11 10.21 -0.43 25.72
N CYS A 12 9.62 0.57 26.37
CA CYS A 12 8.44 1.27 25.85
C CYS A 12 8.72 2.07 24.56
N LEU A 13 9.90 2.66 24.42
CA LEU A 13 10.30 3.40 23.22
C LEU A 13 10.80 2.50 22.08
N GLY A 14 11.31 1.31 22.38
CA GLY A 14 11.82 0.34 21.40
C GLY A 14 10.77 -0.59 20.79
N ALA A 15 9.51 -0.56 21.27
CA ALA A 15 8.45 -1.46 20.82
C ALA A 15 7.73 -1.00 19.54
N THR A 16 7.87 0.27 19.13
CA THR A 16 7.16 0.82 17.96
C THR A 16 7.64 0.32 16.59
N PRO A 17 8.95 0.09 16.31
CA PRO A 17 9.37 -0.34 14.98
C PRO A 17 9.04 -1.81 14.67
N LEU A 18 8.82 -2.67 15.67
CA LEU A 18 8.45 -4.08 15.45
C LEU A 18 7.06 -4.27 14.83
N TRP A 19 6.21 -3.24 14.84
CA TRP A 19 4.82 -3.29 14.36
C TRP A 19 4.59 -2.44 13.12
N ALA A 20 5.65 -1.89 12.51
CA ALA A 20 5.54 -1.07 11.31
C ALA A 20 5.42 -1.91 10.01
N GLU A 21 5.72 -3.21 10.05
CA GLU A 21 5.75 -4.10 8.87
C GLU A 21 4.36 -4.62 8.45
N SER A 22 3.28 -4.29 9.17
CA SER A 22 1.95 -4.90 8.95
C SER A 22 1.04 -4.13 7.97
N HIS A 23 1.57 -3.25 7.11
CA HIS A 23 0.74 -2.47 6.17
C HIS A 23 0.31 -3.23 4.90
N ALA A 24 0.77 -4.47 4.70
CA ALA A 24 0.38 -5.33 3.58
C ALA A 24 -0.76 -6.32 3.95
N SER A 25 -1.78 -5.86 4.68
CA SER A 25 -2.90 -6.70 5.16
C SER A 25 -4.09 -6.79 4.18
N GLY A 26 -3.90 -6.45 2.91
CA GLY A 26 -4.98 -6.41 1.92
C GLY A 26 -5.20 -7.76 1.23
N ASP A 27 -6.46 -8.16 1.04
CA ASP A 27 -6.84 -9.28 0.17
C ASP A 27 -6.84 -8.80 -1.29
N ALA A 28 -5.86 -9.27 -2.07
CA ALA A 28 -5.72 -8.90 -3.47
C ALA A 28 -6.89 -9.41 -4.34
N GLU A 29 -7.44 -10.59 -4.05
CA GLU A 29 -8.54 -11.17 -4.81
C GLU A 29 -9.85 -10.40 -4.56
N ALA A 30 -10.10 -10.03 -3.29
CA ALA A 30 -11.19 -9.11 -2.98
C ALA A 30 -10.98 -7.73 -3.61
N GLY A 31 -9.73 -7.24 -3.63
CA GLY A 31 -9.34 -5.98 -4.27
C GLY A 31 -9.64 -5.95 -5.76
N GLU A 32 -9.36 -7.04 -6.49
CA GLU A 32 -9.68 -7.15 -7.91
C GLU A 32 -11.19 -7.01 -8.17
N LYS A 33 -12.03 -7.61 -7.31
CA LYS A 33 -13.50 -7.46 -7.40
C LYS A 33 -13.95 -6.02 -7.14
N VAL A 34 -13.28 -5.30 -6.24
CA VAL A 34 -13.53 -3.89 -5.94
C VAL A 34 -13.08 -2.97 -7.08
N PHE A 35 -12.01 -3.31 -7.79
CA PHE A 35 -11.46 -2.53 -8.90
C PHE A 35 -12.47 -2.28 -10.03
N ARG A 36 -13.53 -3.09 -10.13
CA ARG A 36 -14.67 -2.85 -11.04
C ARG A 36 -15.31 -1.46 -10.90
N LYS A 37 -15.21 -0.83 -9.72
CA LYS A 37 -15.69 0.54 -9.49
C LYS A 37 -14.73 1.60 -10.05
N CYS A 38 -13.45 1.26 -10.17
CA CYS A 38 -12.37 2.14 -10.60
C CYS A 38 -12.15 2.08 -12.12
N LYS A 39 -12.40 0.92 -12.73
CA LYS A 39 -12.12 0.66 -14.15
C LYS A 39 -12.93 1.50 -15.14
N SER A 40 -13.96 2.20 -14.68
CA SER A 40 -14.70 3.19 -15.48
C SER A 40 -13.79 4.33 -15.92
N CYS A 41 -12.86 4.74 -15.06
CA CYS A 41 -11.95 5.85 -15.32
C CYS A 41 -10.51 5.40 -15.53
N HIS A 42 -10.08 4.32 -14.87
CA HIS A 42 -8.68 3.91 -14.81
C HIS A 42 -8.44 2.54 -15.46
N MET A 43 -7.20 2.30 -15.88
CA MET A 43 -6.72 0.99 -16.33
C MET A 43 -5.53 0.52 -15.48
N ILE A 44 -5.18 -0.76 -15.62
CA ILE A 44 -3.90 -1.32 -15.18
C ILE A 44 -3.25 -1.99 -16.39
N GLN A 45 -2.23 -1.35 -16.92
CA GLN A 45 -1.43 -1.84 -18.05
C GLN A 45 0.04 -1.84 -17.61
N ASP A 46 0.76 -2.93 -17.86
CA ASP A 46 2.19 -3.01 -17.53
C ASP A 46 3.07 -2.17 -18.48
N ASP A 47 4.37 -2.15 -18.22
CA ASP A 47 5.34 -1.35 -18.97
C ASP A 47 5.54 -1.88 -20.41
N GLU A 48 5.22 -3.16 -20.66
CA GLU A 48 5.24 -3.77 -21.99
C GLU A 48 3.95 -3.53 -22.80
N GLY A 49 2.91 -2.96 -22.18
CA GLY A 49 1.64 -2.65 -22.81
C GLY A 49 0.58 -3.75 -22.73
N ASN A 50 0.78 -4.78 -21.89
CA ASN A 50 -0.23 -5.80 -21.64
C ASN A 50 -1.28 -5.29 -20.65
N ASP A 51 -2.55 -5.50 -21.01
CA ASP A 51 -3.67 -5.16 -20.13
C ASP A 51 -3.83 -6.19 -19.00
N ILE A 52 -3.45 -5.83 -17.78
CA ILE A 52 -3.76 -6.60 -16.56
C ILE A 52 -5.24 -6.42 -16.21
N GLN A 53 -5.71 -5.17 -16.24
CA GLN A 53 -7.12 -4.84 -16.11
C GLN A 53 -7.50 -3.73 -17.10
N LYS A 54 -8.33 -4.10 -18.08
CA LYS A 54 -8.90 -3.14 -19.04
C LYS A 54 -9.80 -2.13 -18.34
N GLY A 55 -9.64 -0.86 -18.69
CA GLY A 55 -10.48 0.21 -18.17
C GLY A 55 -10.33 1.53 -18.95
N GLY A 56 -10.93 2.59 -18.41
CA GLY A 56 -10.99 3.91 -19.03
C GLY A 56 -9.62 4.61 -19.09
N ARG A 57 -9.54 5.64 -19.94
CA ARG A 57 -8.37 6.54 -20.10
C ARG A 57 -8.62 7.93 -19.52
N THR A 58 -9.69 8.13 -18.76
CA THR A 58 -10.05 9.40 -18.12
C THR A 58 -9.10 9.71 -16.96
N GLY A 59 -8.77 8.69 -16.18
CA GLY A 59 -7.75 8.74 -15.13
C GLY A 59 -6.44 8.07 -15.59
N PRO A 60 -5.34 8.30 -14.86
CA PRO A 60 -4.05 7.70 -15.17
C PRO A 60 -4.05 6.17 -15.03
N ASN A 61 -3.07 5.53 -15.68
CA ASN A 61 -2.73 4.13 -15.43
C ASN A 61 -2.31 3.94 -13.96
N LEU A 62 -2.85 2.90 -13.32
CA LEU A 62 -2.61 2.59 -11.90
C LEU A 62 -1.55 1.51 -11.69
N TYR A 63 -0.94 0.99 -12.76
CA TYR A 63 0.26 0.16 -12.64
C TYR A 63 1.39 0.93 -11.92
N GLY A 64 2.07 0.24 -10.99
CA GLY A 64 3.18 0.82 -10.22
C GLY A 64 2.81 1.97 -9.27
N ILE A 65 1.53 2.20 -8.95
CA ILE A 65 1.12 3.40 -8.19
C ILE A 65 1.64 3.46 -6.74
N TYR A 66 1.95 2.33 -6.12
CA TYR A 66 2.23 2.24 -4.68
C TYR A 66 3.33 3.21 -4.18
N ASN A 67 4.37 3.43 -4.98
CA ASN A 67 5.47 4.37 -4.65
C ASN A 67 5.54 5.56 -5.61
N ARG A 68 4.51 5.76 -6.45
CA ARG A 68 4.51 6.82 -7.44
C ARG A 68 4.11 8.15 -6.78
N VAL A 69 4.90 9.18 -7.01
CA VAL A 69 4.55 10.55 -6.59
C VAL A 69 3.30 11.01 -7.35
N ALA A 70 2.32 11.55 -6.62
CA ALA A 70 1.15 12.18 -7.22
C ALA A 70 1.50 13.59 -7.71
N GLY A 71 1.02 13.98 -8.90
CA GLY A 71 1.26 15.31 -9.47
C GLY A 71 0.91 15.37 -10.94
#